data_AF-A0A8S3D1E4-F1
#
_entry.id   AF-A0A8S3D1E4-F1
#
_cell.length_a   1.000
_cell.length_b   1.000
_cell.length_c   1.000
_cell.angle_alpha   90.00
_cell.angle_beta   90.00
_cell.angle_gamma   90.00
#
_symmetry.space_group_name_H-M   'P 1'
#
loop_
_entity.id
_entity.type
_entity.pdbx_description
1 polymer ?
#
loop_
_entity_poly.entity_id
_entity_poly.type
_entity_poly.pdbx_seq_one_letter_code
_entity_poly.pdbx_strand_id
1 'polypeptide(L)'
;MADNEVITRPRHGGFLVSFLVDARGGAMRGCRHSGVRVIIPAKRASMPTRITCRFVKRDKLTVPPPLNEGEALAARILEVGPVNCKFLGPVILEIPHFASLRNHEREIIVLRSDNGEKWTEHASPTTDDAVRDILGDTVDTE
;
A
#
# COMPACT_ATOMS: atom_id res chain seq x y z
N MET A 1 -23.30 34.08 -6.08
CA MET A 1 -22.33 33.46 -5.14
C MET A 1 -22.52 31.97 -5.29
N ALA A 2 -21.69 31.31 -6.09
CA ALA A 2 -21.77 29.86 -6.25
C ALA A 2 -21.11 29.21 -5.03
N ASP A 3 -21.83 28.29 -4.39
CA ASP A 3 -21.32 27.42 -3.34
C ASP A 3 -20.09 26.67 -3.85
N ASN A 4 -18.92 27.11 -3.39
CA ASN A 4 -17.70 26.34 -3.53
C ASN A 4 -17.65 25.37 -2.34
N GLU A 5 -18.50 24.34 -2.36
CA GLU A 5 -18.35 23.20 -1.46
C GLU A 5 -16.95 22.63 -1.70
N VAL A 6 -16.04 22.92 -0.76
CA VAL A 6 -14.75 22.25 -0.70
C VAL A 6 -15.07 20.76 -0.57
N ILE A 7 -14.86 19.99 -1.64
CA ILE A 7 -15.10 18.55 -1.65
C ILE A 7 -14.24 17.93 -0.54
N THR A 8 -14.80 17.70 0.64
CA THR A 8 -14.10 17.20 1.84
C THR A 8 -14.02 15.67 1.88
N ARG A 9 -14.69 15.00 0.95
CA ARG A 9 -14.83 13.54 0.95
C ARG A 9 -13.58 12.84 0.39
N PRO A 10 -13.16 11.70 0.99
CA PRO A 10 -12.09 10.87 0.43
C PRO A 10 -12.43 10.42 -0.98
N ARG A 11 -11.40 10.35 -1.85
CA ARG A 11 -11.59 9.82 -3.20
C ARG A 11 -11.61 8.30 -3.18
N HIS A 12 -12.70 7.72 -3.68
CA HIS A 12 -12.82 6.30 -3.95
C HIS A 12 -12.71 6.07 -5.45
N GLY A 13 -11.92 5.08 -5.87
CA GLY A 13 -11.77 4.84 -7.29
C GLY A 13 -10.79 3.75 -7.66
N GLY A 14 -10.65 3.59 -8.98
CA GLY A 14 -9.72 2.65 -9.59
C GLY A 14 -8.42 3.31 -10.03
N PHE A 15 -7.31 2.58 -10.01
CA PHE A 15 -6.08 3.00 -10.69
C PHE A 15 -5.45 1.87 -11.52
N LEU A 16 -4.81 2.23 -12.63
CA LEU A 16 -4.06 1.26 -13.44
C LEU A 16 -2.61 1.12 -12.96
N VAL A 17 -1.97 2.25 -12.71
CA VAL A 17 -0.55 2.33 -12.29
C VAL A 17 -0.32 3.46 -11.27
N SER A 18 -1.09 4.55 -11.34
CA SER A 18 -0.93 5.69 -10.43
C SER A 18 -2.24 6.46 -10.22
N PHE A 19 -2.29 7.23 -9.13
CA PHE A 19 -3.36 8.19 -8.83
C PHE A 19 -2.82 9.39 -8.05
N LEU A 20 -3.56 10.49 -8.03
CA LEU A 20 -3.26 11.67 -7.20
C LEU A 20 -4.04 11.60 -5.89
N VAL A 21 -3.34 11.79 -4.79
CA VAL A 21 -3.92 11.94 -3.45
C VAL A 21 -3.54 13.30 -2.88
N ASP A 22 -4.40 13.87 -2.05
CA ASP A 22 -4.14 15.11 -1.32
C ASP A 22 -4.59 14.93 0.14
N ALA A 23 -4.62 16.01 0.92
CA ALA A 23 -4.98 15.97 2.34
C ALA A 23 -6.38 15.41 2.63
N ARG A 24 -7.26 15.26 1.64
CA ARG A 24 -8.56 14.59 1.81
C ARG A 24 -8.42 13.08 1.99
N GLY A 25 -7.30 12.52 1.56
CA GLY A 25 -7.09 11.08 1.51
C GLY A 25 -7.85 10.41 0.35
N GLY A 26 -7.94 9.10 0.40
CA GLY A 26 -8.65 8.28 -0.57
C GLY A 26 -8.32 6.80 -0.43
N ALA A 27 -9.25 5.97 -0.90
CA ALA A 27 -9.10 4.53 -0.98
C ALA A 27 -9.20 4.11 -2.45
N MET A 28 -8.08 3.65 -2.99
CA MET A 28 -7.92 3.38 -4.42
C MET A 28 -7.62 1.91 -4.64
N ARG A 29 -8.40 1.25 -5.49
CA ARG A 29 -8.23 -0.17 -5.84
C ARG A 29 -7.59 -0.31 -7.22
N GLY A 30 -6.63 -1.21 -7.38
CA GLY A 30 -6.01 -1.48 -8.68
C GLY A 30 -6.98 -2.19 -9.64
N CYS A 31 -7.20 -1.64 -10.83
CA CYS A 31 -8.22 -2.16 -11.76
C CYS A 31 -7.80 -3.44 -12.50
N ARG A 32 -6.50 -3.75 -12.61
CA ARG A 32 -5.97 -4.85 -13.45
C ARG A 32 -5.85 -6.17 -12.69
N HIS A 33 -6.96 -6.67 -12.14
CA HIS A 33 -6.99 -7.94 -11.37
C HIS A 33 -5.90 -8.04 -10.29
N SER A 34 -5.32 -6.90 -9.88
CA SER A 34 -4.18 -6.89 -8.98
C SER A 34 -4.62 -7.15 -7.56
N GLY A 35 -5.89 -6.92 -7.24
CA GLY A 35 -6.47 -6.96 -5.90
C GLY A 35 -5.87 -5.93 -4.93
N VAL A 36 -4.81 -5.22 -5.34
CA VAL A 36 -4.10 -4.25 -4.51
C VAL A 36 -5.02 -3.07 -4.20
N ARG A 37 -5.06 -2.66 -2.94
CA ARG A 37 -5.78 -1.48 -2.48
C ARG A 37 -4.84 -0.59 -1.66
N VAL A 38 -4.83 0.69 -2.00
CA VAL A 38 -4.06 1.72 -1.30
C VAL A 38 -5.04 2.62 -0.58
N ILE A 39 -4.91 2.72 0.73
CA ILE A 39 -5.78 3.53 1.58
C ILE A 39 -4.91 4.59 2.25
N ILE A 40 -5.20 5.84 1.93
CA ILE A 40 -4.54 7.00 2.52
C ILE A 40 -5.61 7.74 3.30
N PRO A 41 -5.59 7.68 4.63
CA PRO A 41 -6.61 8.34 5.45
C PRO A 41 -6.57 9.86 5.27
N ALA A 42 -7.66 10.52 5.66
CA ALA A 42 -7.71 11.98 5.65
C ALA A 42 -6.56 12.57 6.49
N LYS A 43 -6.05 13.70 6.03
CA LYS A 43 -4.97 14.49 6.63
C LYS A 43 -3.60 13.80 6.70
N ARG A 44 -3.42 12.63 6.06
CA ARG A 44 -2.13 11.93 6.03
C ARG A 44 -1.16 12.43 4.97
N ALA A 45 -1.67 12.97 3.86
CA ALA A 45 -0.84 13.62 2.84
C ALA A 45 -0.68 15.11 3.16
N SER A 46 0.56 15.59 3.28
CA SER A 46 0.87 17.00 3.55
C SER A 46 0.71 17.90 2.33
N MET A 47 0.81 17.33 1.12
CA MET A 47 0.63 18.01 -0.15
C MET A 47 0.06 17.03 -1.19
N PRO A 48 -0.47 17.52 -2.33
CA PRO A 48 -0.89 16.65 -3.42
C PRO A 48 0.28 15.80 -3.94
N THR A 49 0.17 14.48 -3.82
CA THR A 49 1.22 13.52 -4.19
C THR A 49 0.69 12.53 -5.22
N ARG A 50 1.49 12.23 -6.24
CA ARG A 50 1.19 11.16 -7.20
C ARG A 50 1.72 9.84 -6.66
N ILE A 51 0.81 8.96 -6.26
CA ILE A 51 1.14 7.61 -5.81
C ILE A 51 1.19 6.69 -7.00
N THR A 52 2.31 5.98 -7.17
CA THR A 52 2.47 4.93 -8.17
C THR A 52 2.54 3.59 -7.47
N CYS A 53 1.94 2.56 -8.06
CA CYS A 53 1.94 1.22 -7.52
C CYS A 53 1.88 0.22 -8.68
N ARG A 54 2.97 -0.54 -8.88
CA ARG A 54 3.11 -1.46 -10.01
C ARG A 54 3.77 -2.78 -9.59
N PHE A 55 3.30 -3.89 -10.12
CA PHE A 55 4.02 -5.16 -9.96
C PHE A 55 5.29 -5.15 -10.80
N VAL A 56 6.40 -5.51 -10.17
CA VAL A 56 7.69 -5.65 -10.83
C VAL A 56 7.83 -7.09 -11.30
N LYS A 57 8.26 -7.26 -12.55
CA LYS A 57 8.60 -8.59 -13.05
C LYS A 57 9.97 -9.01 -12.51
N ARG A 58 10.14 -10.30 -12.21
CA ARG A 58 11.35 -10.83 -11.57
C ARG A 58 12.63 -10.53 -12.37
N ASP A 59 12.55 -10.52 -13.69
CA ASP A 59 13.66 -10.18 -14.62
C ASP A 59 14.12 -8.72 -14.54
N LYS A 60 13.31 -7.84 -13.97
CA LYS A 60 13.64 -6.41 -13.81
C LYS A 60 14.27 -6.08 -12.45
N LEU A 61 14.44 -7.07 -11.57
CA LEU A 61 15.06 -6.88 -10.26
C LEU A 61 16.56 -7.16 -10.36
N THR A 62 17.37 -6.13 -10.09
CA THR A 62 18.83 -6.27 -10.02
C THR A 62 19.22 -7.17 -8.85
N VAL A 63 18.59 -6.97 -7.68
CA VAL A 63 18.79 -7.81 -6.50
C VAL A 63 17.42 -8.28 -6.01
N PRO A 64 17.07 -9.57 -6.14
CA PRO A 64 15.83 -10.10 -5.59
C PRO A 64 15.90 -10.18 -4.05
N PRO A 65 14.75 -10.24 -3.35
CA PRO A 65 14.73 -10.49 -1.91
C PRO A 65 15.47 -11.80 -1.59
N PRO A 66 16.35 -11.81 -0.56
CA PRO A 66 16.99 -13.03 -0.11
C PRO A 66 15.92 -13.95 0.49
N LEU A 67 15.94 -15.22 0.10
CA LEU A 67 15.05 -16.25 0.62
C LEU A 67 15.90 -17.43 1.08
N ASN A 68 15.62 -17.94 2.27
CA ASN A 68 16.25 -19.14 2.80
C ASN A 68 15.58 -20.41 2.25
N GLU A 69 16.17 -21.57 2.56
CA GLU A 69 15.56 -22.85 2.22
C GLU A 69 14.18 -22.99 2.88
N GLY A 70 13.16 -23.29 2.07
CA GLY A 70 11.76 -23.39 2.53
C GLY A 70 10.97 -22.07 2.46
N GLU A 71 11.61 -20.94 2.19
CA GLU A 71 10.93 -19.65 2.01
C GLU A 71 10.51 -19.43 0.55
N ALA A 72 9.43 -18.66 0.36
CA ALA A 72 8.92 -18.30 -0.95
C ALA A 72 8.24 -16.93 -0.93
N LEU A 73 8.20 -16.26 -2.09
CA LEU A 73 7.42 -15.05 -2.25
C LEU A 73 5.92 -15.37 -2.12
N ALA A 74 5.29 -14.83 -1.07
CA ALA A 74 3.84 -14.95 -0.87
C ALA A 74 3.04 -14.14 -1.92
N ALA A 75 3.58 -13.00 -2.34
CA ALA A 75 2.98 -12.10 -3.32
C ALA A 75 4.02 -11.66 -4.36
N ARG A 76 3.54 -11.10 -5.48
CA ARG A 76 4.43 -10.46 -6.45
C ARG A 76 5.03 -9.20 -5.85
N ILE A 77 6.29 -8.92 -6.19
CA ILE A 77 7.00 -7.74 -5.72
C ILE A 77 6.34 -6.49 -6.30
N LEU A 78 6.10 -5.52 -5.43
CA LEU A 78 5.43 -4.27 -5.75
C LEU A 78 6.42 -3.12 -5.63
N GLU A 79 6.48 -2.29 -6.65
CA GLU A 79 7.17 -1.00 -6.58
C GLU A 79 6.14 0.08 -6.31
N VAL A 80 6.40 0.86 -5.26
CA VAL A 80 5.54 1.95 -4.81
C VAL A 80 6.33 3.24 -4.87
N GLY A 81 5.70 4.29 -5.35
CA GLY A 81 6.30 5.62 -5.45
C GLY A 81 5.35 6.71 -4.94
N PRO A 82 5.89 7.89 -4.59
CA PRO A 82 7.30 8.27 -4.75
C PRO A 82 8.22 7.65 -3.70
N VAL A 83 9.47 7.36 -4.09
CA VAL A 83 10.51 6.84 -3.17
C VAL A 83 10.75 7.88 -2.07
N ASN A 84 10.94 7.43 -0.83
CA ASN A 84 11.13 8.27 0.36
C ASN A 84 9.97 9.24 0.66
N CYS A 85 8.79 9.04 0.06
CA CYS A 85 7.59 9.77 0.44
C CYS A 85 7.22 9.47 1.89
N LYS A 86 7.02 10.53 2.69
CA LYS A 86 6.58 10.43 4.07
C LYS A 86 5.19 11.01 4.21
N PHE A 87 4.28 10.19 4.74
CA PHE A 87 2.97 10.64 5.19
C PHE A 87 3.06 11.13 6.63
N LEU A 88 2.13 11.99 7.03
CA LEU A 88 2.00 12.53 8.39
C LEU A 88 1.50 11.46 9.39
N GLY A 89 1.19 10.26 8.91
CA GLY A 89 0.83 9.11 9.73
C GLY A 89 0.74 7.84 8.88
N PRO A 90 0.31 6.73 9.48
CA PRO A 90 0.19 5.44 8.79
C PRO A 90 -0.78 5.50 7.60
N VAL A 91 -0.46 4.70 6.59
CA VAL A 91 -1.27 4.44 5.40
C VAL A 91 -1.33 2.93 5.20
N ILE A 92 -2.39 2.42 4.57
CA ILE A 92 -2.59 0.99 4.39
C ILE A 92 -2.37 0.61 2.94
N LEU A 93 -1.65 -0.50 2.75
CA LEU A 93 -1.46 -1.15 1.48
C LEU A 93 -1.89 -2.61 1.61
N GLU A 94 -3.02 -2.95 1.02
CA GLU A 94 -3.52 -4.32 0.96
C GLU A 94 -2.97 -4.98 -0.30
N ILE A 95 -2.30 -6.13 -0.14
CA ILE A 95 -1.69 -6.87 -1.24
C ILE A 95 -2.25 -8.30 -1.21
N PRO A 96 -2.88 -8.79 -2.28
CA PRO A 96 -3.27 -10.18 -2.33
C PRO A 96 -2.04 -11.08 -2.46
N HIS A 97 -2.07 -12.20 -1.74
CA HIS A 97 -1.02 -13.20 -1.74
C HIS A 97 -1.57 -14.57 -2.13
N PHE A 98 -0.68 -15.47 -2.51
CA PHE A 98 -0.97 -16.86 -2.86
C PHE A 98 -0.39 -17.87 -1.84
N ALA A 99 0.23 -17.37 -0.77
CA ALA A 99 0.74 -18.23 0.30
C ALA A 99 -0.39 -18.97 1.04
N SER A 100 -0.15 -20.26 1.31
CA SER A 100 -0.97 -21.07 2.22
C SER A 100 -0.35 -21.01 3.60
N LEU A 101 -1.07 -20.51 4.60
CA LEU A 101 -0.58 -20.35 5.98
C LEU A 101 -0.73 -21.61 6.85
N ARG A 102 -1.42 -22.65 6.32
CA ARG A 102 -1.60 -23.98 6.94
C ARG A 102 -1.77 -23.94 8.46
N ASN A 103 -2.91 -23.45 8.96
CA ASN A 103 -3.21 -23.40 10.41
C ASN A 103 -2.07 -22.84 11.27
N HIS A 104 -1.41 -21.76 10.81
CA HIS A 104 -0.30 -21.09 11.49
C HIS A 104 1.06 -21.85 11.48
N GLU A 105 1.23 -22.85 10.62
CA GLU A 105 2.55 -23.46 10.37
C GLU A 105 3.49 -22.53 9.58
N ARG A 106 2.94 -21.50 8.93
CA ARG A 106 3.69 -20.54 8.13
C ARG A 106 3.25 -19.12 8.43
N GLU A 107 4.22 -18.21 8.42
CA GLU A 107 3.99 -16.78 8.57
C GLU A 107 4.36 -16.01 7.29
N ILE A 108 3.90 -14.76 7.22
CA ILE A 108 4.28 -13.83 6.15
C ILE A 108 5.09 -12.72 6.79
N ILE A 109 6.32 -12.54 6.29
CA ILE A 109 7.19 -11.44 6.64
C ILE A 109 7.17 -10.44 5.47
N VAL A 110 7.10 -9.15 5.79
CA VAL A 110 7.15 -8.08 4.79
C VAL A 110 8.59 -7.61 4.63
N LEU A 111 9.17 -7.81 3.44
CA LEU A 111 10.47 -7.24 3.10
C LEU A 111 10.29 -5.96 2.28
N ARG A 112 11.14 -4.97 2.53
CA ARG A 112 11.21 -3.71 1.77
C ARG A 112 12.62 -3.46 1.27
N SER A 113 12.73 -2.71 0.17
CA SER A 113 13.98 -2.14 -0.31
C SER A 113 13.75 -0.69 -0.70
N ASP A 114 14.61 0.22 -0.24
CA ASP A 114 14.49 1.65 -0.55
C ASP A 114 15.25 2.04 -1.83
N ASN A 115 16.22 1.23 -2.24
CA ASN A 115 17.09 1.48 -3.39
C ASN A 115 17.17 0.34 -4.41
N GLY A 116 16.54 -0.81 -4.13
CA GLY A 116 16.58 -2.00 -4.98
C GLY A 116 17.85 -2.85 -4.85
N GLU A 117 18.76 -2.52 -3.92
CA GLU A 117 20.04 -3.21 -3.74
C GLU A 117 20.05 -4.05 -2.45
N LYS A 118 19.39 -3.57 -1.39
CA LYS A 118 19.29 -4.28 -0.11
C LYS A 118 17.84 -4.43 0.30
N TRP A 119 17.50 -5.63 0.80
CA TRP A 119 16.20 -5.93 1.37
C TRP A 119 16.31 -6.02 2.89
N THR A 120 15.35 -5.43 3.59
CA THR A 120 15.24 -5.47 5.04
C THR A 120 13.81 -5.74 5.44
N GLU A 121 13.61 -6.34 6.61
CA GLU A 121 12.28 -6.51 7.17
C GLU A 121 11.61 -5.16 7.44
N HIS A 122 10.33 -5.06 7.09
CA HIS A 122 9.50 -3.91 7.39
C HIS A 122 8.79 -4.12 8.73
N ALA A 123 9.42 -3.63 9.80
CA ALA A 123 8.75 -3.54 11.09
C ALA A 123 7.67 -2.44 11.03
N SER A 124 6.39 -2.84 11.10
CA SER A 124 5.30 -1.87 11.28
C SER A 124 5.39 -1.30 12.69
N PRO A 125 5.53 0.02 12.88
CA PRO A 125 5.44 0.63 14.20
C PRO A 125 3.99 0.76 14.69
N THR A 126 3.01 0.29 13.91
CA THR A 126 1.59 0.54 14.13
C THR A 126 0.96 -0.68 14.79
N THR A 127 0.20 -0.46 15.87
CA THR A 127 -0.57 -1.50 16.55
C THR A 127 -1.77 -1.94 15.70
N ASP A 128 -2.23 -3.18 15.89
CA ASP A 128 -3.40 -3.71 15.17
C ASP A 128 -4.65 -2.85 15.40
N ASP A 129 -4.82 -2.27 16.59
CA ASP A 129 -5.92 -1.35 16.87
C ASP A 129 -5.85 -0.07 16.03
N ALA A 130 -4.66 0.52 15.87
CA ALA A 130 -4.49 1.67 15.00
C ALA A 130 -4.74 1.34 13.51
N VAL A 131 -4.46 0.10 13.08
CA VAL A 131 -4.85 -0.37 11.74
C VAL A 131 -6.37 -0.47 11.62
N ARG A 132 -7.05 -1.02 12.64
CA ARG A 132 -8.52 -1.15 12.68
C ARG A 132 -9.21 0.20 12.65
N ASP A 133 -8.72 1.19 13.39
CA ASP A 133 -9.27 2.55 13.40
C ASP A 133 -9.20 3.18 12.01
N ILE A 134 -8.05 3.04 11.34
CA ILE A 134 -7.86 3.55 9.97
C ILE A 134 -8.83 2.86 8.99
N LEU A 135 -9.05 1.56 9.13
CA LEU A 135 -10.00 0.84 8.29
C LEU A 135 -11.42 1.28 8.57
N GLY A 136 -11.80 1.44 9.85
CA GLY A 136 -13.10 1.94 10.30
C GLY A 136 -13.49 3.28 9.67
N ASP A 137 -12.58 4.25 9.68
CA ASP A 137 -12.79 5.58 9.08
C ASP A 137 -12.99 5.55 7.55
N THR A 138 -12.70 4.43 6.89
CA THR A 138 -12.76 4.28 5.42
C THR A 138 -13.82 3.31 4.93
N VAL A 139 -14.57 2.65 5.81
CA VAL A 139 -15.62 1.67 5.45
C VAL A 139 -17.05 2.25 5.48
N ASP A 140 -17.25 3.49 5.93
CA ASP A 140 -18.59 4.11 5.95
C ASP A 140 -18.94 4.80 4.63
N THR A 141 -19.10 4.04 3.53
CA THR A 141 -20.02 4.39 2.43
C THR A 141 -20.18 3.22 1.45
N GLU A 142 -21.15 2.33 1.74
CA GLU A 142 -21.95 1.69 0.69
C GLU A 142 -23.18 2.56 0.39
#